data_AF-A0A9D2PM10-F1
#
_entry.id   AF-A0A9D2PM10-F1
#
_cell.length_a   1.000
_cell.length_b   1.000
_cell.length_c   1.000
_cell.angle_alpha   90.00
_cell.angle_beta   90.00
_cell.angle_gamma   90.00
#
_symmetry.space_group_name_H-M   'P 1'
#
loop_
_entity.id
_entity.type
_entity.pdbx_description
1 polymer ?
#
loop_
_entity_poly.entity_id
_entity_poly.type
_entity_poly.pdbx_seq_one_letter_code
_entity_poly.pdbx_strand_id
1 'polypeptide(L)'
;MNKAAKKLICTALAGALGISGLAGCSKEIDGTADLITCGEDTVSMGTANLMLRMNQAQMLSYYAMMGGSAAGMWDQDAGDDQTYGEATKDSVLTQLENMILLKQHAGDYEVSVTEEEETKIQEAAKSFIEDNDEETISRLAVTQEDVEDLLTLYTYQSKMYDPMIADVDTEVSDEEAAQSKISYCRVDTSDTQNEDGTTTPLTDEEKQAKKDQAQAVLDKLNASEDPASADLDAIAKEVGENLSGVDNTFDDEDTLLDDQLKEAAKTLSDGEVYQSVVEGENAYFVVRMDSVLDREATDAEKENIVAQRQQDAYTELLDQWAEEADFTVNEKEWKKAELNDYDQYTIKQEDTEETADDTSAEADGTSDTTEENAEETAESGDSTAE
;
A
#
# COMPACT_ATOMS: atom_id res chain seq x y z
N MET A 1 0.94 13.80 10.49
CA MET A 1 2.30 13.32 10.12
C MET A 1 3.35 13.63 11.19
N ASN A 2 4.40 12.81 11.31
CA ASN A 2 5.36 12.84 12.43
C ASN A 2 6.66 13.61 12.08
N LYS A 3 7.27 14.32 13.05
CA LYS A 3 8.41 15.24 12.83
C LYS A 3 9.70 14.58 12.30
N ALA A 4 9.76 13.25 12.28
CA ALA A 4 10.87 12.50 11.68
C ALA A 4 10.98 12.68 10.15
N ALA A 5 9.87 12.96 9.46
CA ALA A 5 9.82 13.05 7.99
C ALA A 5 10.65 14.20 7.39
N LYS A 6 11.04 15.23 8.17
CA LYS A 6 11.78 16.40 7.67
C LYS A 6 13.29 16.16 7.48
N LYS A 7 13.70 14.95 7.07
CA LYS A 7 15.07 14.57 6.70
C LYS A 7 15.07 13.50 5.61
N LEU A 8 15.98 13.67 4.64
CA LEU A 8 16.26 12.81 3.46
C LEU A 8 15.23 12.91 2.33
N ILE A 9 15.38 13.96 1.52
CA ILE A 9 14.75 14.09 0.19
C ILE A 9 15.70 13.54 -0.92
N CYS A 10 17.02 13.69 -0.75
CA CYS A 10 18.02 13.41 -1.78
C CYS A 10 18.54 11.95 -1.83
N THR A 11 17.72 10.94 -1.54
CA THR A 11 18.15 9.51 -1.51
C THR A 11 17.53 8.63 -2.60
N ALA A 12 16.60 9.14 -3.42
CA ALA A 12 15.78 8.33 -4.34
C ALA A 12 16.53 7.66 -5.52
N LEU A 13 17.76 8.10 -5.83
CA LEU A 13 18.53 7.68 -7.02
C LEU A 13 19.89 7.02 -6.70
N ALA A 14 20.17 6.75 -5.42
CA ALA A 14 21.46 6.22 -4.95
C ALA A 14 21.61 4.70 -5.15
N GLY A 15 21.24 4.18 -6.33
CA GLY A 15 21.30 2.76 -6.67
C GLY A 15 21.64 2.56 -8.14
N ALA A 16 22.67 1.76 -8.42
CA ALA A 16 23.03 1.39 -9.77
C ALA A 16 21.95 0.48 -10.40
N LEU A 17 21.72 0.63 -11.71
CA LEU A 17 20.78 -0.20 -12.45
C LEU A 17 21.53 -1.34 -13.16
N GLY A 18 20.93 -2.53 -13.17
CA GLY A 18 21.33 -3.68 -13.96
C GLY A 18 20.44 -3.84 -15.18
N ILE A 19 21.01 -4.27 -16.29
CA ILE A 19 20.29 -4.54 -17.54
C ILE A 19 20.13 -6.05 -17.77
N SER A 20 18.92 -6.49 -18.10
CA SER A 20 18.62 -7.90 -18.37
C SER A 20 17.73 -8.08 -19.61
N GLY A 21 17.89 -9.23 -20.26
CA GLY A 21 17.25 -9.56 -21.54
C GLY A 21 18.23 -9.62 -22.72
N LEU A 22 17.73 -10.03 -23.88
CA LEU A 22 18.52 -10.06 -25.12
C LEU A 22 18.39 -8.71 -25.83
N ALA A 23 19.51 -8.11 -26.23
CA ALA A 23 19.56 -6.85 -26.98
C ALA A 23 18.99 -7.02 -28.41
N GLY A 24 17.66 -7.11 -28.52
CA GLY A 24 16.92 -7.42 -29.73
C GLY A 24 15.77 -6.45 -29.97
N CYS A 25 15.93 -5.61 -30.99
CA CYS A 25 14.87 -4.77 -31.58
C CYS A 25 14.27 -3.63 -30.73
N SER A 26 14.84 -3.27 -29.56
CA SER A 26 14.56 -1.97 -28.96
C SER A 26 14.93 -0.84 -29.93
N LYS A 27 14.10 0.22 -29.99
CA LYS A 27 14.33 1.36 -30.88
C LYS A 27 15.42 2.26 -30.28
N GLU A 28 16.29 2.82 -31.11
CA GLU A 28 17.31 3.79 -30.70
C GLU A 28 16.65 5.06 -30.14
N ILE A 29 16.77 5.28 -28.83
CA ILE A 29 16.27 6.44 -28.11
C ILE A 29 17.29 7.58 -28.27
N ASP A 30 16.82 8.74 -28.72
CA ASP A 30 17.59 9.97 -28.68
C ASP A 30 17.24 10.67 -27.36
N GLY A 31 18.09 10.50 -26.34
CA GLY A 31 17.87 11.10 -25.02
C GLY A 31 17.85 12.63 -25.05
N THR A 32 18.54 13.23 -26.02
CA THR A 32 18.65 14.69 -26.16
C THR A 32 17.47 15.34 -26.86
N ALA A 33 16.46 14.57 -27.26
CA ALA A 33 15.23 15.09 -27.84
C ALA A 33 14.29 15.63 -26.76
N ASP A 34 13.74 16.83 -26.98
CA ASP A 34 12.63 17.37 -26.18
C ASP A 34 11.47 16.37 -26.17
N LEU A 35 11.00 15.95 -24.99
CA LEU A 35 9.85 15.06 -24.83
C LEU A 35 8.61 15.83 -24.41
N ILE A 36 8.68 16.60 -23.33
CA ILE A 36 7.58 17.40 -22.79
C ILE A 36 8.03 18.85 -22.77
N THR A 37 7.20 19.78 -23.23
CA THR A 37 7.44 21.21 -23.09
C THR A 37 6.22 21.93 -22.52
N CYS A 38 6.44 22.88 -21.62
CA CYS A 38 5.41 23.77 -21.07
C CYS A 38 6.02 25.16 -20.81
N GLY A 39 5.65 26.16 -21.61
CA GLY A 39 6.19 27.52 -21.49
C GLY A 39 7.69 27.62 -21.81
N GLU A 40 8.51 27.86 -20.80
CA GLU A 40 9.99 27.88 -20.90
C GLU A 40 10.64 26.59 -20.32
N ASP A 41 9.86 25.68 -19.74
CA ASP A 41 10.34 24.40 -19.21
C ASP A 41 10.25 23.27 -20.25
N THR A 42 11.29 22.44 -20.27
CA THR A 42 11.39 21.23 -21.10
C THR A 42 11.84 20.05 -20.23
N VAL A 43 11.29 18.87 -20.48
CA VAL A 43 11.84 17.59 -20.02
C VAL A 43 12.32 16.80 -21.23
N SER A 44 13.54 16.29 -21.16
CA SER A 44 14.17 15.48 -22.20
C SER A 44 13.62 14.05 -22.23
N MET A 45 13.83 13.38 -23.36
CA MET A 45 13.59 11.95 -23.51
C MET A 45 14.51 11.12 -22.58
N GLY A 46 15.72 11.60 -22.26
CA GLY A 46 16.65 10.96 -21.32
C GLY A 46 16.11 10.95 -19.90
N THR A 47 15.72 12.11 -19.37
CA THR A 47 15.09 12.30 -18.05
C THR A 47 13.85 11.42 -17.88
N ALA A 48 12.99 11.39 -18.89
CA ALA A 48 11.76 10.60 -18.84
C ALA A 48 11.99 9.09 -19.00
N ASN A 49 12.92 8.65 -19.85
CA ASN A 49 13.27 7.23 -19.95
C ASN A 49 13.94 6.73 -18.66
N LEU A 50 14.81 7.53 -18.03
CA LEU A 50 15.37 7.23 -16.70
C LEU A 50 14.25 6.98 -15.68
N MET A 51 13.29 7.90 -15.57
CA MET A 51 12.15 7.76 -14.66
C MET A 51 11.30 6.51 -14.98
N LEU A 52 11.06 6.23 -16.26
CA LEU A 52 10.34 5.03 -16.70
C LEU A 52 11.09 3.74 -16.30
N ARG A 53 12.43 3.72 -16.42
CA ARG A 53 13.25 2.54 -16.09
C ARG A 53 13.46 2.37 -14.59
N MET A 54 13.45 3.44 -13.81
CA MET A 54 13.35 3.37 -12.35
C MET A 54 12.03 2.72 -11.91
N ASN A 55 10.89 3.15 -12.45
CA ASN A 55 9.58 2.55 -12.18
C ASN A 55 9.56 1.05 -12.57
N GLN A 56 10.09 0.72 -13.75
CA GLN A 56 10.26 -0.67 -14.19
C GLN A 56 11.07 -1.48 -13.18
N ALA A 57 12.24 -0.99 -12.76
CA ALA A 57 13.15 -1.69 -11.85
C ALA A 57 12.57 -1.87 -10.44
N GLN A 58 11.87 -0.85 -9.92
CA GLN A 58 11.19 -0.90 -8.61
C GLN A 58 10.06 -1.94 -8.60
N MET A 59 9.20 -1.96 -9.63
CA MET A 59 8.11 -2.93 -9.69
C MET A 59 8.61 -4.37 -9.92
N LEU A 60 9.63 -4.57 -10.77
CA LEU A 60 10.27 -5.89 -10.92
C LEU A 60 10.87 -6.37 -9.59
N SER A 61 11.47 -5.47 -8.80
CA SER A 61 11.98 -5.75 -7.46
C SER A 61 10.87 -6.12 -6.47
N TYR A 62 9.75 -5.39 -6.47
CA TYR A 62 8.59 -5.67 -5.62
C TYR A 62 7.97 -7.04 -5.91
N TYR A 63 7.78 -7.39 -7.19
CA TYR A 63 7.26 -8.71 -7.59
C TYR A 63 8.21 -9.84 -7.17
N ALA A 64 9.53 -9.65 -7.30
CA ALA A 64 10.52 -10.62 -6.83
C ALA A 64 10.52 -10.78 -5.30
N MET A 65 10.39 -9.68 -4.54
CA MET A 65 10.28 -9.69 -3.08
C MET A 65 9.03 -10.44 -2.60
N MET A 66 7.91 -10.31 -3.31
CA MET A 66 6.67 -11.04 -3.06
C MET A 66 6.71 -12.52 -3.51
N GLY A 67 7.85 -13.00 -4.03
CA GLY A 67 8.02 -14.37 -4.55
C GLY A 67 7.26 -14.63 -5.87
N GLY A 68 6.78 -13.57 -6.52
CA GLY A 68 6.04 -13.63 -7.78
C GLY A 68 6.93 -13.59 -9.01
N SER A 69 6.28 -13.56 -10.18
CA SER A 69 6.92 -13.30 -11.47
C SER A 69 6.20 -12.15 -12.16
N ALA A 70 6.97 -11.24 -12.75
CA ALA A 70 6.46 -10.13 -13.55
C ALA A 70 6.39 -10.44 -15.06
N ALA A 71 6.76 -11.66 -15.48
CA ALA A 71 6.81 -12.03 -16.89
C ALA A 71 5.42 -11.94 -17.56
N GLY A 72 5.38 -11.27 -18.71
CA GLY A 72 4.17 -10.99 -19.49
C GLY A 72 3.25 -9.91 -18.91
N MET A 73 3.63 -9.24 -17.81
CA MET A 73 2.80 -8.18 -17.19
C MET A 73 2.56 -7.01 -18.14
N TRP A 74 3.59 -6.57 -18.87
CA TRP A 74 3.53 -5.41 -19.76
C TRP A 74 2.55 -5.57 -20.94
N ASP A 75 2.25 -6.82 -21.32
CA ASP A 75 1.31 -7.19 -22.37
C ASP A 75 -0.11 -7.49 -21.82
N GLN A 76 -0.35 -7.31 -20.51
CA GLN A 76 -1.69 -7.48 -19.92
C GLN A 76 -2.61 -6.33 -20.33
N ASP A 77 -3.89 -6.67 -20.56
CA ASP A 77 -4.97 -5.72 -20.80
C ASP A 77 -5.20 -4.88 -19.54
N ALA A 78 -5.12 -3.55 -19.68
CA ALA A 78 -5.35 -2.59 -18.60
C ALA A 78 -6.74 -1.94 -18.66
N GLY A 79 -7.53 -2.23 -19.70
CA GLY A 79 -8.73 -1.48 -20.06
C GLY A 79 -8.45 -0.42 -21.13
N ASP A 80 -9.51 0.25 -21.58
CA ASP A 80 -9.50 1.38 -22.54
C ASP A 80 -8.65 1.18 -23.82
N ASP A 81 -8.61 -0.06 -24.32
CA ASP A 81 -7.80 -0.53 -25.46
C ASP A 81 -6.26 -0.38 -25.28
N GLN A 82 -5.76 -0.28 -24.04
CA GLN A 82 -4.33 -0.14 -23.70
C GLN A 82 -3.74 -1.37 -22.99
N THR A 83 -2.42 -1.58 -23.13
CA THR A 83 -1.70 -2.53 -22.26
C THR A 83 -1.23 -1.88 -20.95
N TYR A 84 -0.92 -2.69 -19.94
CA TYR A 84 -0.34 -2.24 -18.68
C TYR A 84 1.00 -1.50 -18.86
N GLY A 85 1.79 -1.88 -19.87
CA GLY A 85 3.01 -1.16 -20.26
C GLY A 85 2.76 0.20 -20.92
N GLU A 86 1.59 0.41 -21.54
CA GLU A 86 1.16 1.72 -22.06
C GLU A 86 0.61 2.59 -20.92
N ALA A 87 -0.30 2.06 -20.08
CA ALA A 87 -0.82 2.77 -18.91
C ALA A 87 0.30 3.21 -17.93
N THR A 88 1.33 2.38 -17.73
CA THR A 88 2.52 2.75 -16.93
C THR A 88 3.28 3.95 -17.54
N LYS A 89 3.37 4.03 -18.87
CA LYS A 89 4.04 5.14 -19.55
C LYS A 89 3.25 6.43 -19.47
N ASP A 90 1.93 6.35 -19.61
CA ASP A 90 1.07 7.52 -19.56
C ASP A 90 1.04 8.10 -18.14
N SER A 91 1.03 7.23 -17.12
CA SER A 91 1.26 7.63 -15.71
C SER A 91 2.60 8.36 -15.50
N VAL A 92 3.69 7.89 -16.12
CA VAL A 92 5.01 8.58 -16.06
C VAL A 92 4.98 9.94 -16.75
N LEU A 93 4.27 10.11 -17.87
CA LEU A 93 4.06 11.44 -18.48
C LEU A 93 3.32 12.36 -17.52
N THR A 94 2.14 11.95 -17.03
CA THR A 94 1.33 12.76 -16.10
C THR A 94 2.11 13.14 -14.85
N GLN A 95 2.95 12.24 -14.31
CA GLN A 95 3.79 12.53 -13.16
C GLN A 95 4.91 13.55 -13.47
N LEU A 96 5.51 13.50 -14.67
CA LEU A 96 6.48 14.50 -15.12
C LEU A 96 5.83 15.86 -15.36
N GLU A 97 4.66 15.90 -16.00
CA GLU A 97 3.86 17.12 -16.21
C GLU A 97 3.49 17.77 -14.88
N ASN A 98 2.98 17.00 -13.92
CA ASN A 98 2.72 17.48 -12.55
C ASN A 98 3.99 18.00 -11.86
N MET A 99 5.16 17.38 -12.05
CA MET A 99 6.41 17.90 -11.48
C MET A 99 6.88 19.21 -12.15
N ILE A 100 6.57 19.43 -13.44
CA ILE A 100 6.79 20.72 -14.10
C ILE A 100 5.89 21.80 -13.47
N LEU A 101 4.60 21.50 -13.25
CA LEU A 101 3.66 22.43 -12.59
C LEU A 101 4.13 22.78 -11.15
N LEU A 102 4.55 21.78 -10.38
CA LEU A 102 5.09 21.95 -9.02
C LEU A 102 6.36 22.81 -9.00
N LYS A 103 7.22 22.69 -10.02
CA LYS A 103 8.40 23.57 -10.22
C LYS A 103 7.99 25.00 -10.58
N GLN A 104 7.01 25.17 -11.48
CA GLN A 104 6.55 26.48 -11.95
C GLN A 104 5.84 27.28 -10.84
N HIS A 105 4.97 26.63 -10.06
CA HIS A 105 4.23 27.25 -8.95
C HIS A 105 5.01 27.31 -7.63
N ALA A 106 6.24 26.76 -7.55
CA ALA A 106 7.05 26.79 -6.33
C ALA A 106 7.23 28.21 -5.74
N GLY A 107 7.35 29.22 -6.61
CA GLY A 107 7.48 30.61 -6.20
C GLY A 107 6.26 31.17 -5.44
N ASP A 108 5.06 30.65 -5.70
CA ASP A 108 3.82 31.09 -5.03
C ASP A 108 3.76 30.63 -3.56
N TYR A 109 4.48 29.56 -3.22
CA TYR A 109 4.56 28.95 -1.87
C TYR A 109 5.87 29.27 -1.13
N GLU A 110 6.65 30.25 -1.61
CA GLU A 110 8.01 30.57 -1.14
C GLU A 110 9.01 29.37 -1.20
N VAL A 111 8.75 28.37 -2.05
CA VAL A 111 9.59 27.17 -2.24
C VAL A 111 10.66 27.41 -3.31
N SER A 112 11.89 26.98 -3.03
CA SER A 112 12.95 26.85 -4.04
C SER A 112 13.87 25.67 -3.72
N VAL A 113 14.60 25.17 -4.71
CA VAL A 113 15.86 24.45 -4.44
C VAL A 113 16.88 25.43 -3.84
N THR A 114 17.67 24.97 -2.88
CA THR A 114 18.74 25.74 -2.22
C THR A 114 20.12 25.30 -2.70
N GLU A 115 21.16 26.14 -2.52
CA GLU A 115 22.55 25.82 -2.90
C GLU A 115 23.06 24.49 -2.29
N GLU A 116 22.56 24.10 -1.11
CA GLU A 116 22.92 22.83 -0.44
C GLU A 116 22.17 21.61 -1.03
N GLU A 117 20.97 21.81 -1.57
CA GLU A 117 20.21 20.77 -2.27
C GLU A 117 20.74 20.60 -3.69
N GLU A 118 20.95 21.70 -4.41
CA GLU A 118 21.63 21.78 -5.71
C GLU A 118 22.97 21.01 -5.70
N THR A 119 23.82 21.25 -4.70
CA THR A 119 25.09 20.53 -4.56
C THR A 119 24.89 19.02 -4.40
N LYS A 120 23.89 18.58 -3.64
CA LYS A 120 23.58 17.15 -3.45
C LYS A 120 22.97 16.52 -4.69
N ILE A 121 22.19 17.28 -5.46
CA ILE A 121 21.62 16.85 -6.74
C ILE A 121 22.78 16.54 -7.70
N GLN A 122 23.73 17.46 -7.85
CA GLN A 122 24.93 17.28 -8.67
C GLN A 122 25.83 16.12 -8.17
N GLU A 123 26.04 16.00 -6.85
CA GLU A 123 26.80 14.88 -6.25
C GLU A 123 26.12 13.52 -6.48
N ALA A 124 24.80 13.43 -6.32
CA ALA A 124 24.03 12.19 -6.52
C ALA A 124 23.92 11.79 -7.99
N ALA A 125 23.68 12.76 -8.89
CA ALA A 125 23.67 12.53 -10.33
C ALA A 125 25.03 12.05 -10.84
N LYS A 126 26.12 12.67 -10.36
CA LYS A 126 27.48 12.22 -10.65
C LYS A 126 27.72 10.79 -10.15
N SER A 127 27.30 10.44 -8.93
CA SER A 127 27.40 9.06 -8.42
C SER A 127 26.65 8.10 -9.33
N PHE A 128 25.40 8.39 -9.69
CA PHE A 128 24.61 7.54 -10.59
C PHE A 128 25.32 7.28 -11.94
N ILE A 129 26.01 8.27 -12.51
CA ILE A 129 26.80 8.09 -13.75
C ILE A 129 28.11 7.29 -13.51
N GLU A 130 28.73 7.39 -12.34
CA GLU A 130 29.97 6.65 -11.99
C GLU A 130 29.71 5.21 -11.51
N ASP A 131 28.55 4.93 -10.89
CA ASP A 131 28.15 3.63 -10.34
C ASP A 131 27.49 2.71 -11.40
N ASN A 132 27.14 3.25 -12.56
CA ASN A 132 26.60 2.51 -13.70
C ASN A 132 27.65 2.29 -14.80
N ASP A 133 27.55 1.14 -15.47
CA ASP A 133 28.42 0.79 -16.60
C ASP A 133 28.02 1.52 -17.90
N GLU A 134 28.99 1.66 -18.81
CA GLU A 134 28.83 2.36 -20.10
C GLU A 134 27.71 1.77 -20.98
N GLU A 135 27.45 0.45 -20.89
CA GLU A 135 26.33 -0.18 -21.59
C GLU A 135 24.99 0.25 -20.99
N THR A 136 24.85 0.24 -19.65
CA THR A 136 23.65 0.68 -18.95
C THR A 136 23.34 2.15 -19.23
N ILE A 137 24.31 3.05 -19.08
CA ILE A 137 24.14 4.49 -19.38
C ILE A 137 23.80 4.70 -20.87
N SER A 138 24.46 4.00 -21.79
CA SER A 138 24.16 4.10 -23.22
C SER A 138 22.78 3.56 -23.59
N ARG A 139 22.24 2.56 -22.86
CA ARG A 139 20.90 2.01 -23.10
C ARG A 139 19.79 2.84 -22.45
N LEU A 140 20.06 3.48 -21.31
CA LEU A 140 19.20 4.51 -20.74
C LEU A 140 19.13 5.77 -21.61
N ALA A 141 20.13 6.00 -22.48
CA ALA A 141 20.28 7.20 -23.28
C ALA A 141 20.25 8.47 -22.40
N VAL A 142 21.02 8.44 -21.31
CA VAL A 142 20.96 9.43 -20.22
C VAL A 142 22.32 10.10 -20.01
N THR A 143 22.32 11.38 -19.68
CA THR A 143 23.49 12.17 -19.28
C THR A 143 23.43 12.52 -17.79
N GLN A 144 24.46 13.17 -17.25
CA GLN A 144 24.41 13.67 -15.86
C GLN A 144 23.31 14.76 -15.70
N GLU A 145 23.14 15.61 -16.71
CA GLU A 145 22.15 16.71 -16.73
C GLU A 145 20.71 16.17 -16.63
N ASP A 146 20.40 15.09 -17.36
CA ASP A 146 19.09 14.42 -17.27
C ASP A 146 18.79 13.84 -15.86
N VAL A 147 19.82 13.42 -15.13
CA VAL A 147 19.70 12.90 -13.75
C VAL A 147 19.54 14.07 -12.76
N GLU A 148 20.24 15.19 -12.99
CA GLU A 148 20.11 16.43 -12.21
C GLU A 148 18.71 17.05 -12.37
N ASP A 149 18.15 17.06 -13.58
CA ASP A 149 16.78 17.48 -13.86
C ASP A 149 15.75 16.60 -13.14
N LEU A 150 15.86 15.27 -13.24
CA LEU A 150 14.92 14.35 -12.56
C LEU A 150 14.98 14.51 -11.03
N LEU A 151 16.18 14.64 -10.46
CA LEU A 151 16.38 14.93 -9.03
C LEU A 151 15.82 16.30 -8.62
N THR A 152 15.92 17.30 -9.48
CA THR A 152 15.34 18.63 -9.27
C THR A 152 13.81 18.57 -9.25
N LEU A 153 13.20 17.85 -10.20
CA LEU A 153 11.75 17.63 -10.26
C LEU A 153 11.22 16.90 -9.01
N TYR A 154 11.86 15.81 -8.59
CA TYR A 154 11.52 15.13 -7.33
C TYR A 154 11.73 16.02 -6.10
N THR A 155 12.73 16.92 -6.11
CA THR A 155 12.96 17.86 -5.02
C THR A 155 11.84 18.90 -4.92
N TYR A 156 11.31 19.42 -6.05
CA TYR A 156 10.11 20.25 -6.04
C TYR A 156 8.88 19.47 -5.57
N GLN A 157 8.64 18.28 -6.11
CA GLN A 157 7.51 17.42 -5.71
C GLN A 157 7.47 17.19 -4.19
N SER A 158 8.60 16.80 -3.59
CA SER A 158 8.69 16.54 -2.15
C SER A 158 8.55 17.80 -1.29
N LYS A 159 8.98 18.98 -1.79
CA LYS A 159 8.93 20.24 -1.04
C LYS A 159 7.61 21.00 -1.17
N MET A 160 6.80 20.71 -2.18
CA MET A 160 5.54 21.39 -2.47
C MET A 160 4.31 20.80 -1.75
N TYR A 161 4.33 19.52 -1.41
CA TYR A 161 3.19 18.85 -0.74
C TYR A 161 2.82 19.52 0.61
N ASP A 162 3.79 19.65 1.52
CA ASP A 162 3.60 20.25 2.86
C ASP A 162 3.02 21.70 2.80
N PRO A 163 3.51 22.60 1.92
CA PRO A 163 2.90 23.92 1.71
C PRO A 163 1.52 23.92 1.04
N MET A 164 1.28 23.09 0.01
CA MET A 164 0.01 23.08 -0.73
C MET A 164 -1.19 22.68 0.15
N ILE A 165 -0.97 21.79 1.12
CA ILE A 165 -2.02 21.31 2.04
C ILE A 165 -2.10 22.12 3.35
N ALA A 166 -1.32 23.19 3.51
CA ALA A 166 -1.11 23.84 4.81
C ALA A 166 -2.36 24.51 5.41
N ASP A 167 -3.30 24.95 4.57
CA ASP A 167 -4.58 25.58 4.96
C ASP A 167 -5.79 24.61 4.92
N VAL A 168 -5.57 23.30 4.69
CA VAL A 168 -6.62 22.27 4.69
C VAL A 168 -7.18 22.07 6.11
N ASP A 169 -8.50 21.95 6.24
CA ASP A 169 -9.14 21.74 7.54
C ASP A 169 -8.80 20.34 8.10
N THR A 170 -8.12 20.33 9.24
CA THR A 170 -7.70 19.11 9.95
C THR A 170 -8.61 18.74 11.14
N GLU A 171 -9.64 19.54 11.41
CA GLU A 171 -10.62 19.21 12.45
C GLU A 171 -11.69 18.27 11.85
N VAL A 172 -11.86 17.10 12.47
CA VAL A 172 -12.84 16.08 12.09
C VAL A 172 -13.60 15.65 13.34
N SER A 173 -14.93 15.63 13.25
CA SER A 173 -15.79 15.38 14.42
C SER A 173 -15.97 13.88 14.72
N ASP A 174 -16.37 13.55 15.94
CA ASP A 174 -16.82 12.18 16.30
C ASP A 174 -18.09 11.74 15.53
N GLU A 175 -18.86 12.69 14.97
CA GLU A 175 -20.08 12.45 14.17
C GLU A 175 -19.76 12.19 12.68
N GLU A 176 -18.68 12.79 12.18
CA GLU A 176 -18.21 12.65 10.80
C GLU A 176 -17.41 11.36 10.59
N ALA A 177 -16.57 10.99 11.56
CA ALA A 177 -15.76 9.76 11.55
C ALA A 177 -16.42 8.61 12.32
N ALA A 178 -17.75 8.58 12.42
CA ALA A 178 -18.48 7.73 13.35
C ALA A 178 -18.46 6.24 12.97
N GLN A 179 -17.58 5.47 13.62
CA GLN A 179 -17.44 4.03 13.41
C GLN A 179 -18.18 3.23 14.49
N SER A 180 -19.05 2.29 14.11
CA SER A 180 -19.77 1.34 14.99
C SER A 180 -19.12 -0.04 14.94
N LYS A 181 -18.94 -0.71 16.09
CA LYS A 181 -18.42 -2.08 16.17
C LYS A 181 -19.51 -3.10 16.51
N ILE A 182 -19.53 -4.22 15.77
CA ILE A 182 -20.41 -5.37 15.99
C ILE A 182 -19.62 -6.69 16.07
N SER A 183 -20.12 -7.63 16.87
CA SER A 183 -19.87 -9.07 16.65
C SER A 183 -21.08 -9.67 15.94
N TYR A 184 -20.85 -10.44 14.87
CA TYR A 184 -21.92 -11.20 14.19
C TYR A 184 -21.52 -12.63 13.82
N CYS A 185 -22.51 -13.52 13.73
CA CYS A 185 -22.36 -14.87 13.19
C CYS A 185 -23.08 -14.93 11.84
N ARG A 186 -22.36 -15.22 10.76
CA ARG A 186 -22.90 -15.37 9.40
C ARG A 186 -23.19 -16.84 9.08
N VAL A 187 -24.44 -17.15 8.78
CA VAL A 187 -24.86 -18.47 8.30
C VAL A 187 -25.18 -18.38 6.80
N ASP A 188 -24.22 -18.82 5.99
CA ASP A 188 -24.26 -18.67 4.53
C ASP A 188 -25.47 -19.34 3.87
N THR A 189 -26.11 -18.64 2.92
CA THR A 189 -27.21 -19.17 2.09
C THR A 189 -27.00 -18.94 0.59
N SER A 190 -25.74 -18.79 0.13
CA SER A 190 -25.44 -18.65 -1.29
C SER A 190 -25.71 -19.95 -2.04
N ASP A 191 -25.77 -19.89 -3.38
CA ASP A 191 -25.85 -21.09 -4.21
C ASP A 191 -24.67 -22.04 -3.93
N THR A 192 -24.93 -23.35 -3.97
CA THR A 192 -23.87 -24.36 -3.91
C THR A 192 -23.14 -24.42 -5.26
N GLN A 193 -21.82 -24.25 -5.25
CA GLN A 193 -20.99 -24.43 -6.44
C GLN A 193 -20.87 -25.93 -6.80
N ASN A 194 -21.11 -26.24 -8.08
CA ASN A 194 -21.02 -27.58 -8.65
C ASN A 194 -19.59 -27.87 -9.17
N GLU A 195 -19.24 -29.16 -9.35
CA GLU A 195 -17.92 -29.58 -9.86
C GLU A 195 -17.58 -29.06 -11.27
N ASP A 196 -18.58 -28.60 -12.04
CA ASP A 196 -18.41 -28.02 -13.38
C ASP A 196 -18.29 -26.47 -13.38
N GLY A 197 -18.25 -25.85 -12.20
CA GLY A 197 -18.18 -24.40 -12.03
C GLY A 197 -19.52 -23.67 -12.13
N THR A 198 -20.63 -24.36 -12.37
CA THR A 198 -21.98 -23.79 -12.26
C THR A 198 -22.44 -23.70 -10.81
N THR A 199 -23.58 -23.06 -10.56
CA THR A 199 -24.17 -22.92 -9.21
C THR A 199 -25.57 -23.53 -9.14
N THR A 200 -25.95 -24.00 -7.95
CA THR A 200 -27.28 -24.56 -7.63
C THR A 200 -27.89 -23.82 -6.44
N PRO A 201 -29.02 -23.11 -6.61
CA PRO A 201 -29.70 -22.45 -5.50
C PRO A 201 -30.19 -23.41 -4.42
N LEU A 202 -29.99 -23.04 -3.15
CA LEU A 202 -30.48 -23.80 -2.00
C LEU A 202 -32.02 -23.87 -2.00
N THR A 203 -32.54 -25.05 -1.67
CA THR A 203 -33.98 -25.29 -1.51
C THR A 203 -34.55 -24.61 -0.27
N ASP A 204 -35.88 -24.44 -0.22
CA ASP A 204 -36.58 -23.89 0.96
C ASP A 204 -36.31 -24.72 2.24
N GLU A 205 -36.13 -26.05 2.12
CA GLU A 205 -35.81 -26.92 3.26
C GLU A 205 -34.37 -26.69 3.77
N GLU A 206 -33.40 -26.49 2.88
CA GLU A 206 -32.02 -26.16 3.24
C GLU A 206 -31.92 -24.73 3.81
N LYS A 207 -32.63 -23.76 3.23
CA LYS A 207 -32.72 -22.40 3.77
C LYS A 207 -33.38 -22.38 5.14
N GLN A 208 -34.44 -23.17 5.38
CA GLN A 208 -34.99 -23.29 6.73
C GLN A 208 -33.99 -23.92 7.71
N ALA A 209 -33.26 -24.97 7.32
CA ALA A 209 -32.24 -25.58 8.19
C ALA A 209 -31.11 -24.58 8.55
N LYS A 210 -30.66 -23.76 7.59
CA LYS A 210 -29.71 -22.65 7.83
C LYS A 210 -30.28 -21.60 8.79
N LYS A 211 -31.57 -21.26 8.65
CA LYS A 211 -32.26 -20.33 9.56
C LYS A 211 -32.40 -20.89 10.98
N ASP A 212 -32.66 -22.19 11.11
CA ASP A 212 -32.72 -22.91 12.39
C ASP A 212 -31.34 -22.93 13.07
N GLN A 213 -30.24 -23.06 12.32
CA GLN A 213 -28.88 -22.89 12.86
C GLN A 213 -28.64 -21.47 13.38
N ALA A 214 -29.00 -20.44 12.61
CA ALA A 214 -28.89 -19.05 13.07
C ALA A 214 -29.73 -18.79 14.33
N GLN A 215 -30.96 -19.31 14.39
CA GLN A 215 -31.80 -19.20 15.59
C GLN A 215 -31.17 -19.91 16.79
N ALA A 216 -30.54 -21.07 16.62
CA ALA A 216 -29.85 -21.77 17.71
C ALA A 216 -28.62 -20.99 18.24
N VAL A 217 -27.93 -20.22 17.39
CA VAL A 217 -26.85 -19.30 17.83
C VAL A 217 -27.45 -18.14 18.65
N LEU A 218 -28.53 -17.51 18.15
CA LEU A 218 -29.24 -16.43 18.84
C LEU A 218 -29.82 -16.88 20.20
N ASP A 219 -30.41 -18.08 20.26
CA ASP A 219 -30.97 -18.65 21.48
C ASP A 219 -29.87 -18.93 22.52
N LYS A 220 -28.71 -19.45 22.11
CA LYS A 220 -27.54 -19.63 23.00
C LYS A 220 -26.96 -18.31 23.49
N LEU A 221 -26.81 -17.33 22.60
CA LEU A 221 -26.29 -16.00 22.93
C LEU A 221 -27.16 -15.33 24.01
N ASN A 222 -28.48 -15.31 23.80
CA ASN A 222 -29.44 -14.78 24.78
C ASN A 222 -29.57 -15.61 26.07
N ALA A 223 -29.11 -16.87 26.07
CA ALA A 223 -29.09 -17.75 27.24
C ALA A 223 -27.76 -17.74 28.01
N SER A 224 -26.77 -16.97 27.55
CA SER A 224 -25.50 -16.77 28.27
C SER A 224 -25.68 -15.90 29.53
N GLU A 225 -24.72 -15.94 30.46
CA GLU A 225 -24.80 -15.16 31.71
C GLU A 225 -24.63 -13.65 31.48
N ASP A 226 -23.92 -13.26 30.42
CA ASP A 226 -23.76 -11.88 29.96
C ASP A 226 -23.66 -11.84 28.41
N PRO A 227 -24.78 -11.67 27.69
CA PRO A 227 -24.77 -11.61 26.23
C PRO A 227 -23.95 -10.46 25.65
N ALA A 228 -23.81 -9.36 26.41
CA ALA A 228 -23.10 -8.16 25.98
C ALA A 228 -21.60 -8.40 25.79
N SER A 229 -21.01 -9.31 26.58
CA SER A 229 -19.59 -9.68 26.49
C SER A 229 -19.35 -11.17 26.16
N ALA A 230 -20.37 -11.89 25.69
CA ALA A 230 -20.26 -13.31 25.36
C ALA A 230 -19.37 -13.55 24.13
N ASP A 231 -18.62 -14.65 24.14
CA ASP A 231 -17.82 -15.11 23.00
C ASP A 231 -18.75 -15.71 21.92
N LEU A 232 -19.07 -14.91 20.90
CA LEU A 232 -19.95 -15.30 19.82
C LEU A 232 -19.33 -16.38 18.91
N ASP A 233 -17.99 -16.47 18.85
CA ASP A 233 -17.31 -17.49 18.06
C ASP A 233 -17.35 -18.86 18.72
N ALA A 234 -17.11 -18.92 20.03
CA ALA A 234 -17.36 -20.14 20.82
C ALA A 234 -18.84 -20.57 20.73
N ILE A 235 -19.78 -19.64 20.85
CA ILE A 235 -21.22 -19.92 20.78
C ILE A 235 -21.64 -20.42 19.38
N ALA A 236 -21.10 -19.83 18.31
CA ALA A 236 -21.33 -20.29 16.94
C ALA A 236 -20.82 -21.72 16.74
N LYS A 237 -19.60 -22.01 17.23
CA LYS A 237 -18.96 -23.33 17.13
C LYS A 237 -19.67 -24.42 17.95
N GLU A 238 -20.33 -24.05 19.05
CA GLU A 238 -21.23 -24.97 19.77
C GLU A 238 -22.51 -25.34 19.00
N VAL A 239 -22.89 -24.59 17.95
CA VAL A 239 -24.02 -24.93 17.06
C VAL A 239 -23.53 -25.71 15.84
N GLY A 240 -22.35 -25.38 15.32
CA GLY A 240 -21.67 -26.16 14.29
C GLY A 240 -20.23 -25.71 14.08
N GLU A 241 -19.30 -26.66 13.96
CA GLU A 241 -17.85 -26.41 13.83
C GLU A 241 -17.47 -25.56 12.60
N ASN A 242 -18.38 -25.43 11.62
CA ASN A 242 -18.24 -24.63 10.41
C ASN A 242 -18.79 -23.19 10.54
N LEU A 243 -19.30 -22.80 11.71
CA LEU A 243 -19.78 -21.46 12.01
C LEU A 243 -18.72 -20.71 12.82
N SER A 244 -18.73 -19.38 12.74
CA SER A 244 -17.80 -18.51 13.46
C SER A 244 -18.47 -17.19 13.83
N GLY A 245 -18.00 -16.60 14.92
CA GLY A 245 -18.22 -15.19 15.24
C GLY A 245 -17.18 -14.35 14.49
N VAL A 246 -17.60 -13.18 14.02
CA VAL A 246 -16.76 -12.21 13.32
C VAL A 246 -17.02 -10.86 13.96
N ASP A 247 -15.95 -10.24 14.47
CA ASP A 247 -15.97 -8.83 14.82
C ASP A 247 -15.77 -8.02 13.53
N ASN A 248 -16.57 -6.98 13.31
CA ASN A 248 -16.30 -5.97 12.29
C ASN A 248 -16.70 -4.57 12.76
N THR A 249 -16.12 -3.57 12.12
CA THR A 249 -16.42 -2.15 12.32
C THR A 249 -16.91 -1.55 11.01
N PHE A 250 -17.87 -0.62 11.07
CA PHE A 250 -18.58 -0.06 9.91
C PHE A 250 -19.23 1.29 10.23
N ASP A 251 -19.64 2.00 9.18
CA ASP A 251 -20.25 3.33 9.22
C ASP A 251 -21.51 3.42 8.30
N ASP A 252 -21.79 4.58 7.72
CA ASP A 252 -22.87 4.81 6.73
C ASP A 252 -22.43 4.56 5.26
N GLU A 253 -21.14 4.48 4.96
CA GLU A 253 -20.58 4.33 3.61
C GLU A 253 -20.00 2.92 3.33
N ASP A 254 -19.84 2.06 4.34
CA ASP A 254 -19.48 0.64 4.20
C ASP A 254 -20.34 -0.06 3.14
N THR A 255 -19.67 -0.67 2.17
CA THR A 255 -20.26 -1.45 1.06
C THR A 255 -19.91 -2.95 1.12
N LEU A 256 -19.32 -3.41 2.22
CA LEU A 256 -18.81 -4.78 2.38
C LEU A 256 -19.72 -5.64 3.29
N LEU A 257 -20.38 -5.03 4.27
CA LEU A 257 -21.44 -5.64 5.05
C LEU A 257 -22.79 -5.60 4.31
N ASP A 258 -23.56 -6.67 4.48
CA ASP A 258 -24.94 -6.81 4.04
C ASP A 258 -25.82 -5.67 4.60
N ASP A 259 -26.64 -5.05 3.75
CA ASP A 259 -27.42 -3.87 4.13
C ASP A 259 -28.42 -4.17 5.25
N GLN A 260 -29.06 -5.34 5.25
CA GLN A 260 -29.98 -5.74 6.32
C GLN A 260 -29.25 -6.01 7.64
N LEU A 261 -28.00 -6.47 7.61
CA LEU A 261 -27.14 -6.55 8.79
C LEU A 261 -26.82 -5.17 9.36
N LYS A 262 -26.43 -4.20 8.50
CA LYS A 262 -26.18 -2.80 8.91
C LYS A 262 -27.46 -2.14 9.45
N GLU A 263 -28.60 -2.27 8.77
CA GLU A 263 -29.89 -1.75 9.23
C GLU A 263 -30.28 -2.32 10.59
N ALA A 264 -30.13 -3.62 10.80
CA ALA A 264 -30.42 -4.26 12.09
C ALA A 264 -29.48 -3.75 13.19
N ALA A 265 -28.17 -3.69 12.93
CA ALA A 265 -27.17 -3.20 13.87
C ALA A 265 -27.42 -1.75 14.32
N LYS A 266 -27.77 -0.86 13.38
CA LYS A 266 -28.07 0.57 13.65
C LYS A 266 -29.31 0.81 14.52
N THR A 267 -30.05 -0.24 14.92
CA THR A 267 -31.15 -0.15 15.89
C THR A 267 -30.76 -0.44 17.35
N LEU A 268 -29.52 -0.87 17.59
CA LEU A 268 -29.04 -1.40 18.87
C LEU A 268 -28.26 -0.37 19.70
N SER A 269 -28.33 -0.50 21.02
CA SER A 269 -27.42 0.15 21.98
C SER A 269 -26.20 -0.73 22.27
N ASP A 270 -25.16 -0.17 22.91
CA ASP A 270 -23.98 -0.90 23.38
C ASP A 270 -24.37 -2.18 24.16
N GLY A 271 -23.87 -3.33 23.73
CA GLY A 271 -24.12 -4.65 24.32
C GLY A 271 -25.47 -5.29 23.94
N GLU A 272 -26.35 -4.62 23.20
CA GLU A 272 -27.64 -5.21 22.79
C GLU A 272 -27.48 -6.22 21.64
N VAL A 273 -28.24 -7.31 21.74
CA VAL A 273 -28.37 -8.37 20.73
C VAL A 273 -29.65 -8.15 19.94
N TYR A 274 -29.58 -8.25 18.61
CA TYR A 274 -30.76 -8.11 17.76
C TYR A 274 -31.75 -9.26 17.97
N GLN A 275 -33.03 -8.93 18.18
CA GLN A 275 -34.03 -9.82 18.81
C GLN A 275 -34.55 -10.95 17.91
N SER A 276 -34.03 -11.06 16.68
CA SER A 276 -34.41 -12.06 15.69
C SER A 276 -33.25 -12.31 14.72
N VAL A 277 -33.22 -13.48 14.08
CA VAL A 277 -32.31 -13.73 12.94
C VAL A 277 -32.57 -12.70 11.84
N VAL A 278 -31.52 -12.03 11.37
CA VAL A 278 -31.56 -11.10 10.22
C VAL A 278 -31.55 -11.91 8.93
N GLU A 279 -32.34 -11.50 7.94
CA GLU A 279 -32.40 -12.11 6.60
C GLU A 279 -31.76 -11.17 5.57
N GLY A 280 -30.47 -11.42 5.28
CA GLY A 280 -29.71 -10.70 4.26
C GLY A 280 -29.99 -11.21 2.85
N GLU A 281 -29.19 -10.77 1.88
CA GLU A 281 -29.32 -11.25 0.49
C GLU A 281 -28.84 -12.70 0.36
N ASN A 282 -27.65 -12.99 0.90
CA ASN A 282 -26.92 -14.24 0.71
C ASN A 282 -26.52 -14.94 2.03
N ALA A 283 -27.08 -14.51 3.17
CA ALA A 283 -26.89 -15.16 4.46
C ALA A 283 -28.01 -14.85 5.46
N TYR A 284 -28.09 -15.67 6.51
CA TYR A 284 -28.74 -15.29 7.76
C TYR A 284 -27.70 -14.80 8.76
N PHE A 285 -28.04 -13.81 9.59
CA PHE A 285 -27.14 -13.27 10.61
C PHE A 285 -27.74 -13.27 12.01
N VAL A 286 -26.86 -13.45 12.99
CA VAL A 286 -27.07 -13.08 14.40
C VAL A 286 -26.08 -11.98 14.71
N VAL A 287 -26.52 -10.85 15.25
CA VAL A 287 -25.68 -9.66 15.49
C VAL A 287 -25.88 -9.08 16.89
N ARG A 288 -24.77 -8.63 17.48
CA ARG A 288 -24.70 -7.81 18.68
C ARG A 288 -23.95 -6.52 18.36
N MET A 289 -24.41 -5.40 18.90
CA MET A 289 -23.63 -4.16 18.94
C MET A 289 -22.64 -4.22 20.10
N ASP A 290 -21.34 -4.14 19.82
CA ASP A 290 -20.31 -4.09 20.85
C ASP A 290 -20.11 -2.66 21.36
N SER A 291 -20.09 -1.69 20.44
CA SER A 291 -20.07 -0.25 20.73
C SER A 291 -20.67 0.53 19.56
N VAL A 292 -21.66 1.37 19.84
CA VAL A 292 -22.25 2.29 18.85
C VAL A 292 -21.20 3.32 18.35
N LEU A 293 -20.18 3.58 19.16
CA LEU A 293 -19.00 4.36 18.77
C LEU A 293 -17.73 3.61 19.20
N ASP A 294 -17.09 2.90 18.28
CA ASP A 294 -15.75 2.36 18.47
C ASP A 294 -14.74 3.51 18.49
N ARG A 295 -14.11 3.75 19.64
CA ARG A 295 -13.20 4.89 19.79
C ARG A 295 -11.90 4.74 19.01
N GLU A 296 -11.38 3.51 18.89
CA GLU A 296 -10.10 3.26 18.22
C GLU A 296 -10.27 3.42 16.71
N ALA A 297 -11.33 2.85 16.14
CA ALA A 297 -11.67 3.03 14.73
C ALA A 297 -12.11 4.47 14.40
N THR A 298 -12.92 5.12 15.26
CA THR A 298 -13.34 6.52 15.06
C THR A 298 -12.16 7.49 15.06
N ASP A 299 -11.15 7.29 15.92
CA ASP A 299 -9.96 8.15 15.91
C ASP A 299 -8.98 7.81 14.77
N ALA A 300 -8.94 6.55 14.31
CA ALA A 300 -8.21 6.18 13.09
C ALA A 300 -8.85 6.79 11.82
N GLU A 301 -10.18 6.76 11.71
CA GLU A 301 -10.89 7.28 10.53
C GLU A 301 -10.76 8.80 10.40
N LYS A 302 -10.53 9.53 11.50
CA LYS A 302 -10.15 10.95 11.40
C LYS A 302 -8.79 11.16 10.74
N GLU A 303 -7.83 10.28 10.98
CA GLU A 303 -6.53 10.37 10.30
C GLU A 303 -6.70 10.06 8.80
N ASN A 304 -7.60 9.14 8.44
CA ASN A 304 -7.99 8.87 7.05
C ASN A 304 -8.68 10.07 6.39
N ILE A 305 -9.74 10.64 7.01
CA ILE A 305 -10.47 11.81 6.49
C ILE A 305 -9.54 13.02 6.32
N VAL A 306 -8.64 13.29 7.26
CA VAL A 306 -7.65 14.37 7.11
C VAL A 306 -6.68 14.08 5.97
N ALA A 307 -6.18 12.84 5.84
CA ALA A 307 -5.30 12.46 4.74
C ALA A 307 -6.00 12.57 3.37
N GLN A 308 -7.27 12.17 3.29
CA GLN A 308 -8.09 12.27 2.08
C GLN A 308 -8.31 13.74 1.70
N ARG A 309 -8.79 14.60 2.62
CA ARG A 309 -8.93 16.04 2.41
C ARG A 309 -7.61 16.71 1.94
N GLN A 310 -6.47 16.27 2.48
CA GLN A 310 -5.15 16.77 2.10
C GLN A 310 -4.73 16.31 0.70
N GLN A 311 -5.01 15.05 0.35
CA GLN A 311 -4.75 14.52 -0.98
C GLN A 311 -5.66 15.15 -2.05
N ASP A 312 -6.95 15.32 -1.76
CA ASP A 312 -7.92 15.94 -2.66
C ASP A 312 -7.54 17.39 -2.97
N ALA A 313 -7.21 18.18 -1.95
CA ALA A 313 -6.78 19.57 -2.14
C ALA A 313 -5.46 19.68 -2.94
N TYR A 314 -4.53 18.74 -2.76
CA TYR A 314 -3.29 18.67 -3.55
C TYR A 314 -3.56 18.30 -5.01
N THR A 315 -4.48 17.35 -5.25
CA THR A 315 -4.89 16.93 -6.61
C THR A 315 -5.68 18.04 -7.32
N GLU A 316 -6.66 18.68 -6.67
CA GLU A 316 -7.48 19.77 -7.24
C GLU A 316 -6.60 20.96 -7.69
N LEU A 317 -5.55 21.28 -6.93
CA LEU A 317 -4.56 22.30 -7.33
C LEU A 317 -3.75 21.89 -8.56
N LEU A 318 -3.30 20.63 -8.65
CA LEU A 318 -2.60 20.12 -9.82
C LEU A 318 -3.49 20.11 -11.07
N ASP A 319 -4.72 19.62 -10.93
CA ASP A 319 -5.70 19.56 -12.02
C ASP A 319 -6.03 20.98 -12.53
N GLN A 320 -6.20 21.97 -11.65
CA GLN A 320 -6.40 23.36 -12.06
C GLN A 320 -5.18 23.91 -12.83
N TRP A 321 -3.96 23.66 -12.35
CA TRP A 321 -2.74 24.09 -13.05
C TRP A 321 -2.56 23.37 -14.39
N ALA A 322 -2.97 22.11 -14.51
CA ALA A 322 -2.97 21.35 -15.74
C ALA A 322 -4.00 21.87 -16.76
N GLU A 323 -5.20 22.29 -16.33
CA GLU A 323 -6.19 22.96 -17.20
C GLU A 323 -5.70 24.32 -17.73
N GLU A 324 -4.83 25.02 -16.99
CA GLU A 324 -4.27 26.33 -17.39
C GLU A 324 -2.97 26.22 -18.24
N ALA A 325 -2.35 25.04 -18.32
CA ALA A 325 -1.07 24.80 -18.99
C ALA A 325 -1.17 24.46 -20.49
N ASP A 326 -0.12 24.79 -21.26
CA ASP A 326 0.01 24.49 -22.69
C ASP A 326 1.09 23.41 -22.91
N PHE A 327 0.79 22.19 -22.46
CA PHE A 327 1.69 21.03 -22.61
C PHE A 327 1.77 20.54 -24.05
N THR A 328 2.99 20.27 -24.53
CA THR A 328 3.24 19.57 -25.79
C THR A 328 4.12 18.34 -25.55
N VAL A 329 3.59 17.15 -25.86
CA VAL A 329 4.30 15.87 -25.75
C VAL A 329 4.75 15.36 -27.13
N ASN A 330 6.02 14.94 -27.21
CA ASN A 330 6.65 14.36 -28.40
C ASN A 330 6.34 12.86 -28.52
N GLU A 331 5.05 12.57 -28.69
CA GLU A 331 4.43 11.26 -28.94
C GLU A 331 5.26 10.27 -29.78
N LYS A 332 5.90 10.79 -30.84
CA LYS A 332 6.70 9.98 -31.78
C LYS A 332 7.99 9.45 -31.15
N GLU A 333 8.62 10.23 -30.28
CA GLU A 333 9.81 9.79 -29.55
C GLU A 333 9.42 8.98 -28.31
N TRP A 334 8.32 9.32 -27.63
CA TRP A 334 7.80 8.50 -26.52
C TRP A 334 7.47 7.07 -26.96
N LYS A 335 6.98 6.88 -28.19
CA LYS A 335 6.74 5.56 -28.81
C LYS A 335 8.01 4.80 -29.22
N LYS A 336 9.19 5.22 -28.75
CA LYS A 336 10.44 4.45 -28.75
C LYS A 336 10.75 3.77 -27.40
N ALA A 337 10.40 4.41 -26.28
CA ALA A 337 10.49 3.78 -24.98
C ALA A 337 9.38 2.73 -24.87
N GLU A 338 9.74 1.47 -24.73
CA GLU A 338 8.80 0.34 -24.65
C GLU A 338 9.08 -0.45 -23.37
N LEU A 339 8.05 -0.63 -22.55
CA LEU A 339 8.09 -1.54 -21.42
C LEU A 339 7.72 -2.95 -21.92
N ASN A 340 8.62 -3.91 -21.73
CA ASN A 340 8.46 -5.29 -22.18
C ASN A 340 9.44 -6.22 -21.44
N ASP A 341 9.30 -7.54 -21.65
CA ASP A 341 10.12 -8.58 -21.01
C ASP A 341 11.56 -8.70 -21.53
N TYR A 342 11.92 -8.02 -22.63
CA TYR A 342 13.22 -8.17 -23.30
C TYR A 342 14.19 -7.01 -23.05
N ASP A 343 13.66 -5.85 -22.65
CA ASP A 343 14.42 -4.65 -22.26
C ASP A 343 14.07 -4.28 -20.81
N GLN A 344 14.60 -5.08 -19.88
CA GLN A 344 14.38 -4.95 -18.45
C GLN A 344 15.55 -4.27 -17.75
N TYR A 345 15.21 -3.38 -16.82
CA TYR A 345 16.14 -2.75 -15.88
C TYR A 345 15.80 -3.23 -14.47
N THR A 346 16.81 -3.48 -13.65
CA THR A 346 16.68 -3.96 -12.26
C THR A 346 17.54 -3.11 -11.34
N ILE A 347 17.21 -3.05 -10.05
CA ILE A 347 18.08 -2.41 -9.06
C ILE A 347 19.21 -3.40 -8.74
N LYS A 348 20.47 -3.02 -8.96
CA LYS A 348 21.62 -3.80 -8.48
C LYS A 348 21.59 -3.75 -6.95
N GLN A 349 21.45 -4.90 -6.30
CA GLN A 349 21.73 -5.02 -4.88
C GLN A 349 23.26 -4.94 -4.68
N GLU A 350 23.71 -4.29 -3.61
CA GLU A 350 25.11 -4.41 -3.21
C GLU A 350 25.39 -5.87 -2.84
N ASP A 351 26.43 -6.46 -3.43
CA ASP A 351 26.95 -7.78 -3.03
C ASP A 351 27.41 -7.68 -1.58
N THR A 352 26.52 -8.04 -0.66
CA THR A 352 26.85 -8.17 0.76
C THR A 352 27.70 -9.41 0.89
N GLU A 353 29.02 -9.26 0.83
CA GLU A 353 29.97 -10.36 1.02
C GLU A 353 29.66 -11.05 2.36
N GLU A 354 29.01 -12.22 2.32
CA GLU A 354 28.93 -13.10 3.48
C GLU A 354 30.35 -13.54 3.83
N THR A 355 30.98 -12.84 4.77
CA THR A 355 32.21 -13.28 5.42
C THR A 355 31.89 -14.51 6.26
N ALA A 356 31.82 -15.66 5.60
CA ALA A 356 31.64 -16.97 6.20
C ALA A 356 32.85 -17.29 7.10
N ASP A 357 32.75 -16.92 8.38
CA ASP A 357 33.77 -17.18 9.39
C ASP A 357 33.72 -18.67 9.80
N ASP A 358 34.37 -19.50 8.96
CA ASP A 358 34.39 -20.97 9.01
C ASP A 358 35.07 -21.51 10.29
N THR A 359 34.32 -21.51 11.41
CA THR A 359 34.77 -22.05 12.69
C THR A 359 33.71 -22.83 13.48
N SER A 360 33.36 -24.03 13.01
CA SER A 360 33.25 -25.17 13.94
C SER A 360 33.49 -26.50 13.26
N ALA A 361 34.31 -27.36 13.88
CA ALA A 361 34.58 -28.70 13.39
C ALA A 361 33.45 -29.70 13.70
N GLU A 362 33.26 -30.65 12.79
CA GLU A 362 32.64 -31.95 13.03
C GLU A 362 33.31 -32.68 14.21
N ALA A 363 32.53 -33.11 15.22
CA ALA A 363 32.22 -34.54 15.40
C ALA A 363 31.52 -34.88 16.76
N ASP A 364 30.46 -35.68 16.65
CA ASP A 364 30.07 -36.80 17.52
C ASP A 364 29.65 -36.58 19.00
N GLY A 365 28.43 -37.04 19.33
CA GLY A 365 28.34 -38.13 20.33
C GLY A 365 27.56 -37.94 21.64
N THR A 366 26.28 -38.33 21.61
CA THR A 366 25.55 -39.07 22.68
C THR A 366 24.91 -38.31 23.87
N SER A 367 23.77 -38.88 24.32
CA SER A 367 23.10 -38.80 25.65
C SER A 367 24.07 -38.71 26.85
N ASP A 368 23.69 -38.24 28.06
CA ASP A 368 22.40 -38.46 28.74
C ASP A 368 22.12 -37.44 29.88
N THR A 369 21.07 -37.71 30.65
CA THR A 369 20.55 -36.99 31.83
C THR A 369 21.51 -36.86 33.04
N THR A 370 21.36 -35.80 33.85
CA THR A 370 20.98 -35.89 35.29
C THR A 370 20.74 -34.51 35.96
N GLU A 371 20.11 -34.51 37.13
CA GLU A 371 19.75 -33.35 37.98
C GLU A 371 20.78 -33.11 39.14
N GLU A 372 20.43 -32.18 40.04
CA GLU A 372 21.02 -31.86 41.37
C GLU A 372 22.41 -31.16 41.38
N ASN A 373 22.62 -29.97 41.96
CA ASN A 373 22.20 -29.32 43.23
C ASN A 373 23.24 -29.44 44.37
N ALA A 374 23.98 -28.35 44.65
CA ALA A 374 24.62 -27.90 45.90
C ALA A 374 25.46 -26.65 45.54
N GLU A 375 25.36 -25.45 46.13
CA GLU A 375 25.25 -25.00 47.53
C GLU A 375 26.59 -25.01 48.31
N GLU A 376 27.24 -23.83 48.41
CA GLU A 376 27.93 -23.24 49.59
C GLU A 376 28.54 -21.88 49.16
N THR A 377 27.92 -20.73 49.48
CA THR A 377 28.01 -19.91 50.73
C THR A 377 29.24 -19.02 50.88
N ALA A 378 28.99 -17.72 51.15
CA ALA A 378 29.95 -16.80 51.74
C ALA A 378 29.22 -15.76 52.64
N GLU A 379 29.21 -15.99 53.95
CA GLU A 379 28.93 -14.98 55.00
C GLU A 379 30.03 -13.89 55.02
N SER A 380 29.91 -12.71 55.66
CA SER A 380 28.91 -11.99 56.50
C SER A 380 29.17 -10.47 56.28
N GLY A 381 28.48 -9.46 56.82
CA GLY A 381 27.38 -9.23 57.80
C GLY A 381 27.05 -7.71 57.71
N ASP A 382 26.61 -6.92 58.69
CA ASP A 382 26.01 -7.00 60.05
C ASP A 382 25.53 -5.53 60.34
N SER A 383 24.49 -5.16 61.10
CA SER A 383 23.72 -5.84 62.16
C SER A 383 22.24 -5.40 62.24
N THR A 384 21.56 -5.90 63.27
CA THR A 384 20.31 -5.44 63.93
C THR A 384 20.27 -3.95 64.32
N ALA A 385 19.17 -3.37 64.86
CA ALA A 385 17.69 -3.53 64.72
C ALA A 385 16.98 -2.81 65.89
N GLU A 386 15.85 -2.11 65.64
CA GLU A 386 14.65 -2.08 66.50
C GLU A 386 13.43 -1.56 65.72
#